data_AF-A0A178HXT3-F1
#
_entry.id   AF-A0A178HXT3-F1
#
_cell.length_a   1.000
_cell.length_b   1.000
_cell.length_c   1.000
_cell.angle_alpha   90.00
_cell.angle_beta   90.00
_cell.angle_gamma   90.00
#
_symmetry.space_group_name_H-M   'P 1'
#
loop_
_entity.id
_entity.type
_entity.pdbx_description
1 polymer ?
#
loop_
_entity_poly.entity_id
_entity_poly.type
_entity_poly.pdbx_seq_one_letter_code
_entity_poly.pdbx_strand_id
1 'polypeptide(L)' 'MQENSLNRAERLRPIVIEVGGEPQGVVVPDAEGYRFLAVKLPAFAIDGQLFPNIETAHLAVSQAVQDGEAA' A
#
# COMPACT_ATOMS: atom_id res chain seq x y z
N MET A 1 24.81 -14.49 -16.79
CA MET A 1 24.36 -14.34 -15.39
C MET A 1 23.68 -12.98 -15.15
N GLN A 2 22.92 -12.42 -16.10
CA GLN A 2 22.44 -11.03 -16.01
C GLN A 2 20.99 -10.86 -16.50
N GLU A 3 20.13 -11.84 -16.25
CA GLU A 3 18.73 -11.84 -16.73
C GLU A 3 17.69 -11.92 -15.59
N ASN A 4 18.11 -12.13 -14.33
CA ASN A 4 17.18 -12.30 -13.21
C ASN A 4 16.78 -10.96 -12.53
N SER A 5 17.61 -9.94 -12.64
CA SER A 5 17.41 -8.67 -11.92
C SER A 5 16.19 -7.87 -12.40
N LEU A 6 15.87 -7.98 -13.70
CA LEU A 6 14.80 -7.21 -14.34
C LEU A 6 13.40 -7.75 -13.98
N ASN A 7 13.24 -9.09 -13.94
CA ASN A 7 11.94 -9.70 -13.59
C ASN A 7 11.55 -9.46 -12.13
N ARG A 8 12.53 -9.41 -11.22
CA ARG A 8 12.29 -9.07 -9.81
C ARG A 8 11.90 -7.59 -9.67
N ALA A 9 12.53 -6.69 -10.41
CA ALA A 9 12.23 -5.26 -10.36
C ALA A 9 10.80 -4.93 -10.84
N GLU A 10 10.31 -5.60 -11.89
CA GLU A 10 8.93 -5.39 -12.37
C GLU A 10 7.86 -5.86 -11.37
N ARG A 11 8.17 -6.92 -10.61
CA ARG A 11 7.31 -7.44 -9.53
C ARG A 11 7.40 -6.64 -8.23
N LEU A 12 8.37 -5.73 -8.08
CA LEU A 12 8.59 -4.92 -6.87
C LEU A 12 8.10 -3.48 -7.01
N ARG A 13 7.38 -3.17 -8.10
CA ARG A 13 6.88 -1.81 -8.32
C ARG A 13 5.87 -1.43 -7.23
N PRO A 14 6.13 -0.35 -6.47
CA PRO A 14 5.15 0.19 -5.54
C PRO A 14 3.90 0.62 -6.31
N ILE A 15 2.74 0.34 -5.74
CA ILE A 15 1.44 0.74 -6.30
C ILE A 15 0.87 1.80 -5.38
N VAL A 16 0.53 2.96 -5.95
CA VAL A 16 -0.05 4.06 -5.17
C VAL A 16 -1.49 3.69 -4.79
N ILE A 17 -1.84 3.94 -3.53
CA ILE A 17 -3.20 3.84 -3.04
C ILE A 17 -3.74 5.25 -2.84
N GLU A 18 -4.78 5.56 -3.61
CA GLU A 18 -5.47 6.84 -3.59
C GLU A 18 -6.89 6.67 -3.04
N VAL A 19 -7.31 7.60 -2.18
CA VAL A 19 -8.66 7.68 -1.62
C VAL A 19 -9.17 9.09 -1.86
N GLY A 20 -10.34 9.23 -2.49
CA GLY A 20 -10.90 10.54 -2.82
C GLY A 20 -10.08 11.34 -3.85
N GLY A 21 -9.19 10.69 -4.61
CA GLY A 21 -8.24 11.38 -5.52
C GLY A 21 -6.99 11.90 -4.83
N GLU A 22 -6.78 11.59 -3.54
CA GLU A 22 -5.55 11.92 -2.83
C GLU A 22 -4.71 10.66 -2.55
N PRO A 23 -3.38 10.72 -2.79
CA PRO A 23 -2.48 9.62 -2.45
C PRO A 23 -2.30 9.51 -0.94
N GLN A 24 -2.69 8.36 -0.40
CA GLN A 24 -2.64 8.06 1.03
C GLN A 24 -1.42 7.23 1.41
N GLY A 25 -0.88 6.47 0.44
CA GLY A 25 0.33 5.69 0.62
C GLY A 25 0.64 4.84 -0.60
N VAL A 26 1.56 3.90 -0.43
CA VAL A 26 1.93 2.91 -1.44
C VAL A 26 1.86 1.50 -0.87
N VAL A 27 1.49 0.54 -1.70
CA VAL A 27 1.67 -0.88 -1.38
C VAL A 27 2.89 -1.41 -2.11
N VAL A 28 3.75 -2.10 -1.37
CA VAL A 28 4.91 -2.80 -1.89
C VAL A 28 4.70 -4.31 -1.72
N PRO A 29 4.96 -5.11 -2.76
CA PRO A 29 4.88 -6.55 -2.60
C PRO A 29 5.97 -7.05 -1.64
N ASP A 30 5.55 -7.91 -0.72
CA ASP A 30 6.35 -8.53 0.36
C ASP A 30 6.32 -10.06 0.16
N ALA A 31 7.05 -10.83 0.98
CA ALA A 31 7.21 -12.28 0.82
C ALA A 31 5.87 -13.05 0.82
N GLU A 32 4.88 -12.53 1.55
CA GLU A 32 3.57 -13.19 1.76
C GLU A 32 2.37 -12.33 1.32
N GLY A 33 2.60 -11.21 0.62
CA GLY A 33 1.49 -10.34 0.18
C GLY A 33 1.94 -8.94 -0.22
N TYR A 34 1.23 -7.94 0.29
CA TYR A 34 1.43 -6.52 -0.01
C TYR A 34 1.51 -5.73 1.28
N ARG A 35 2.65 -5.09 1.55
CA ARG A 35 2.83 -4.20 2.69
C ARG A 35 2.41 -2.78 2.32
N PHE A 36 1.55 -2.18 3.13
CA PHE A 36 1.19 -0.77 2.97
C PHE A 36 2.21 0.13 3.68
N LEU A 37 2.56 1.24 3.03
CA LEU A 37 3.41 2.30 3.55
C LEU A 37 2.64 3.62 3.45
N ALA A 38 2.29 4.18 4.60
CA ALA A 38 1.50 5.40 4.67
C ALA A 38 2.36 6.63 4.40
N VAL A 39 1.78 7.62 3.71
CA VAL A 39 2.43 8.93 3.48
C VAL A 39 1.63 10.10 4.05
N LYS A 40 0.42 9.84 4.55
CA LYS A 40 -0.52 10.83 5.11
C LYS A 40 -0.98 10.41 6.50
N LEU A 41 -1.10 11.37 7.42
CA LEU A 41 -1.46 11.14 8.83
C LEU A 41 -2.71 10.25 9.04
N PRO A 42 -3.84 10.41 8.32
CA PRO A 42 -5.02 9.56 8.51
C PRO A 42 -4.74 8.08 8.19
N ALA A 43 -3.80 7.79 7.28
CA ALA A 43 -3.43 6.44 6.90
C ALA A 43 -2.34 5.82 7.79
N PHE A 44 -1.75 6.58 8.75
CA PHE A 44 -0.67 6.06 9.61
C PHE A 44 -1.13 4.96 10.56
N ALA A 45 -2.43 4.90 10.88
CA ALA A 45 -2.99 3.87 11.76
C ALA A 45 -2.77 2.44 11.23
N ILE A 46 -2.59 2.30 9.92
CA ILE A 46 -2.43 1.03 9.21
C ILE A 46 -1.08 0.90 8.51
N ASP A 47 -0.13 1.81 8.80
CA ASP A 47 1.22 1.75 8.26
C ASP A 47 1.90 0.42 8.59
N GLY A 48 2.59 -0.16 7.60
CA GLY A 48 3.31 -1.41 7.75
C GLY A 48 2.43 -2.67 7.76
N GLN A 49 1.11 -2.55 7.68
CA GLN A 49 0.22 -3.71 7.60
C GLN A 49 0.41 -4.49 6.30
N LEU A 50 0.33 -5.82 6.42
CA LEU A 50 0.40 -6.77 5.31
C LEU A 50 -1.00 -7.18 4.89
N PHE A 51 -1.24 -7.13 3.59
CA PHE A 51 -2.50 -7.48 2.95
C PHE A 51 -2.31 -8.62 1.94
N PRO A 52 -3.29 -9.53 1.81
CA PRO A 52 -3.19 -10.63 0.86
C PRO A 52 -3.28 -10.17 -0.60
N ASN A 53 -3.89 -9.02 -0.85
CA ASN A 53 -4.04 -8.42 -2.17
C ASN A 53 -4.22 -6.89 -2.06
N ILE A 54 -4.05 -6.21 -3.19
CA ILE A 54 -4.14 -4.75 -3.31
C ILE A 54 -5.56 -4.24 -2.98
N GLU A 55 -6.61 -4.99 -3.34
CA GLU A 55 -8.00 -4.61 -3.10
C GLU A 55 -8.30 -4.52 -1.59
N THR A 56 -7.80 -5.47 -0.80
CA THR A 56 -7.94 -5.48 0.66
C THR A 56 -7.15 -4.31 1.29
N ALA A 57 -5.97 -4.01 0.75
CA ALA A 57 -5.20 -2.86 1.19
C ALA A 57 -5.94 -1.54 0.89
N HIS A 58 -6.48 -1.38 -0.32
CA HIS A 58 -7.24 -0.19 -0.71
C HIS A 58 -8.46 0.04 0.18
N LEU A 59 -9.21 -1.03 0.48
CA LEU A 59 -10.36 -0.98 1.36
C LEU A 59 -9.98 -0.59 2.80
N ALA A 60 -8.90 -1.16 3.34
CA ALA A 60 -8.40 -0.83 4.67
C ALA A 60 -7.92 0.62 4.77
N VAL A 61 -7.19 1.10 3.75
CA VAL A 61 -6.75 2.50 3.66
C VAL A 61 -7.93 3.46 3.55
N SER A 62 -8.93 3.11 2.74
CA SER A 62 -10.15 3.91 2.64
C SER A 62 -10.86 4.03 3.99
N GLN A 63 -10.96 2.93 4.75
CA GLN A 63 -11.55 2.94 6.10
C GLN A 63 -10.72 3.75 7.09
N ALA A 64 -9.39 3.56 7.12
CA ALA A 64 -8.51 4.29 8.02
C ALA A 64 -8.54 5.80 7.79
N VAL A 65 -8.63 6.24 6.53
CA VAL A 65 -8.76 7.66 6.18
C VAL A 65 -10.10 8.21 6.65
N GLN A 66 -11.20 7.49 6.45
CA GLN A 66 -12.52 7.91 6.92
C GLN A 66 -12.59 8.02 8.46
N ASP A 67 -11.97 7.09 9.18
CA ASP A 67 -11.89 7.11 10.64
C ASP A 67 -10.99 8.26 11.15
N GLY A 68 -9.86 8.50 10.49
CA GLY A 68 -8.93 9.57 10.82
C GLY A 68 -9.42 10.98 10.50
N GLU A 69 -10.38 11.15 9.58
CA GLU A 69 -11.06 12.43 9.34
C GLU A 69 -12.21 12.70 10.33
N ALA A 70 -12.70 11.66 11.03
CA ALA A 70 -13.78 11.77 12.00
C ALA A 70 -13.31 12.10 13.43
N ALA A 71 -11.99 12.11 13.67
CA ALA A 71 -11.34 12.33 14.98
C ALA A 71 -10.76 13.74 15.11
#